data_AF-A0A7W7W4C5-F1
#
_entry.id   AF-A0A7W7W4C5-F1
#
_cell.length_a   1.000
_cell.length_b   1.000
_cell.length_c   1.000
_cell.angle_alpha   90.00
_cell.angle_beta   90.00
_cell.angle_gamma   90.00
#
_symmetry.space_group_name_H-M   'P 1'
#
loop_
_entity.id
_entity.type
_entity.pdbx_description
1 polymer ?
#
loop_
_entity_poly.entity_id
_entity_poly.type
_entity_poly.pdbx_seq_one_letter_code
_entity_poly.pdbx_strand_id
1 'polypeptide(L)'
;MNGTVWLAAALTLLGTGCESGGSAEPDGSASEEEEADDEPVEGGPVDDAAFDVGGVRTEAVESDTIELATRAPGEDESVEGGAWEPRLRIVLASAQREGEDVTVSGEAEYLHDEGGYALHSDDFEILVPKADKKTIEDPAEIPDEPPDLGDLFDVYTAAEPEGLATLTADEPSAEFAVTVSGVPPEDEAELNDLGNYGRMVRYVTPDELWGHTVEEPTDFVPGRVCYVEGDSWYDSELFPFTDLPCDS
;
A
#
# COMPACT_ATOMS: atom_id res chain seq x y z
N MET A 1 -48.98 -5.98 19.52
CA MET A 1 -49.55 -5.86 20.87
C MET A 1 -48.40 -5.81 21.86
N ASN A 2 -48.34 -4.76 22.69
CA ASN A 2 -47.49 -4.55 23.88
C ASN A 2 -45.96 -4.49 23.62
N GLY A 3 -45.19 -3.46 23.96
CA GLY A 3 -45.40 -2.26 24.79
C GLY A 3 -44.27 -2.14 25.84
N THR A 4 -43.93 -0.88 26.22
CA THR A 4 -43.08 -0.44 27.38
C THR A 4 -41.58 -0.36 27.07
N VAL A 5 -40.84 0.77 26.97
CA VAL A 5 -40.76 2.16 27.52
C VAL A 5 -40.04 2.34 28.89
N TRP A 6 -39.09 3.30 28.90
CA TRP A 6 -38.40 4.07 29.99
C TRP A 6 -37.17 3.40 30.65
N LEU A 7 -36.05 4.09 30.92
CA LEU A 7 -35.90 5.27 31.79
C LEU A 7 -34.61 6.07 31.49
N ALA A 8 -34.67 7.39 31.74
CA ALA A 8 -33.55 8.34 31.74
C ALA A 8 -32.87 8.44 33.12
N ALA A 9 -31.63 8.91 33.16
CA ALA A 9 -31.05 9.59 34.33
C ALA A 9 -30.01 10.62 33.91
N ALA A 10 -30.28 11.88 34.21
CA ALA A 10 -29.33 12.98 34.22
C ALA A 10 -28.72 13.10 35.63
N LEU A 11 -27.45 13.51 35.72
CA LEU A 11 -26.91 14.07 36.96
C LEU A 11 -25.94 15.22 36.64
N THR A 12 -26.39 16.42 37.00
CA THR A 12 -25.61 17.67 37.04
C THR A 12 -24.95 17.77 38.42
N LEU A 13 -23.69 18.19 38.50
CA LEU A 13 -23.11 18.75 39.73
C LEU A 13 -22.24 19.97 39.40
N LEU A 14 -22.70 21.11 39.90
CA LEU A 14 -22.04 22.41 39.96
C LEU A 14 -21.01 22.41 41.09
N GLY A 15 -19.89 23.10 40.89
CA GLY A 15 -18.97 23.51 41.95
C GLY A 15 -18.29 24.83 41.59
N THR A 16 -18.77 25.93 42.17
CA THR A 16 -18.18 27.27 42.12
C THR A 16 -17.19 27.47 43.27
N GLY A 17 -16.07 28.12 42.99
CA GLY A 17 -15.11 28.62 43.98
C GLY A 17 -14.24 29.72 43.37
N CYS A 18 -14.28 30.91 43.98
CA CYS A 18 -13.67 32.18 43.57
C CYS A 18 -12.36 32.39 44.36
N GLU A 19 -11.35 33.11 43.82
CA GLU A 19 -10.75 34.33 44.44
C GLU A 19 -9.45 34.81 43.73
N SER A 20 -9.53 36.06 43.23
CA SER A 20 -8.55 37.16 43.13
C SER A 20 -7.04 36.96 42.82
N GLY A 21 -6.60 37.69 41.78
CA GLY A 21 -5.51 38.67 41.94
C GLY A 21 -4.22 38.42 41.16
N GLY A 22 -3.96 39.24 40.15
CA GLY A 22 -2.61 39.38 39.56
C GLY A 22 -2.61 39.83 38.12
N SER A 23 -2.43 41.13 37.88
CA SER A 23 -2.04 41.66 36.58
C SER A 23 -0.68 41.07 36.18
N ALA A 24 -0.65 40.35 35.07
CA ALA A 24 0.55 40.11 34.28
C ALA A 24 0.13 40.17 32.81
N GLU A 25 0.75 41.08 32.09
CA GLU A 25 0.67 41.23 30.64
C GLU A 25 1.08 39.89 29.99
N PRO A 26 0.27 39.28 29.11
CA PRO A 26 0.79 38.22 28.27
C PRO A 26 1.60 38.91 27.16
N ASP A 27 2.92 38.82 27.31
CA ASP A 27 3.89 38.95 26.23
C ASP A 27 3.47 37.94 25.16
N GLY A 28 2.85 38.44 24.10
CA GLY A 28 2.41 37.64 22.97
C GLY A 28 3.63 37.14 22.20
N SER A 29 4.28 36.08 22.71
CA SER A 29 4.97 35.14 21.85
C SER A 29 3.89 34.48 21.00
N ALA A 30 3.77 34.94 19.76
CA ALA A 30 3.27 34.10 18.70
C ALA A 30 4.22 32.89 18.67
N SER A 31 3.81 31.81 19.32
CA SER A 31 4.26 30.49 18.91
C SER A 31 3.78 30.36 17.48
N GLU A 32 4.68 30.64 16.54
CA GLU A 32 4.64 29.98 15.23
C GLU A 32 4.51 28.50 15.57
N GLU A 33 3.29 27.98 15.38
CA GLU A 33 3.08 26.55 15.22
C GLU A 33 3.99 26.18 14.04
N GLU A 34 5.15 25.62 14.36
CA GLU A 34 5.90 24.85 13.38
C GLU A 34 4.91 23.80 12.92
N GLU A 35 4.35 24.01 11.71
CA GLU A 35 3.73 22.92 10.98
C GLU A 35 4.82 21.86 10.92
N ALA A 36 4.62 20.80 11.70
CA ALA A 36 5.37 19.59 11.47
C ALA A 36 5.15 19.31 9.98
N ASP A 37 6.24 19.32 9.21
CA ASP A 37 6.28 18.52 7.99
C ASP A 37 5.92 17.10 8.49
N ASP A 38 4.63 16.77 8.47
CA ASP A 38 4.12 15.44 8.72
C ASP A 38 4.74 14.60 7.60
N GLU A 39 5.88 13.98 7.90
CA GLU A 39 6.47 12.98 7.03
C GLU A 39 5.36 11.95 6.72
N PRO A 40 5.24 11.51 5.46
CA PRO A 40 4.24 10.52 5.11
C PRO A 40 4.38 9.33 6.04
N VAL A 41 3.26 8.91 6.63
CA VAL A 41 3.24 7.75 7.52
C VAL A 41 3.34 6.53 6.60
N GLU A 42 4.54 5.98 6.45
CA GLU A 42 4.75 4.78 5.62
C GLU A 42 4.40 3.52 6.41
N GLY A 43 3.99 2.47 5.71
CA GLY A 43 3.89 1.13 6.28
C GLY A 43 5.24 0.62 6.81
N GLY A 44 5.22 -0.44 7.61
CA GLY A 44 6.45 -1.01 8.13
C GLY A 44 6.33 -1.70 9.48
N PRO A 45 7.46 -2.13 10.07
CA PRO A 45 7.45 -2.79 11.36
C PRO A 45 6.91 -1.92 12.49
N VAL A 46 6.05 -2.49 13.35
CA VAL A 46 5.34 -1.76 14.43
C VAL A 46 6.09 -1.81 15.77
N ASP A 47 7.12 -2.63 15.87
CA ASP A 47 7.93 -2.81 17.07
C ASP A 47 9.43 -2.78 16.71
N ASP A 48 10.27 -2.40 17.67
CA ASP A 48 11.75 -2.55 17.60
C ASP A 48 12.20 -4.03 17.67
N ALA A 49 11.34 -4.97 17.25
CA ALA A 49 11.69 -6.37 17.12
C ALA A 49 12.87 -6.46 16.14
N ALA A 50 14.07 -6.60 16.70
CA ALA A 50 15.30 -6.67 15.95
C ALA A 50 15.38 -8.03 15.25
N PHE A 51 14.90 -8.08 14.01
CA PHE A 51 15.19 -9.17 13.11
C PHE A 51 16.56 -8.90 12.49
N ASP A 52 17.47 -9.87 12.60
CA ASP A 52 18.67 -9.87 11.78
C ASP A 52 18.23 -10.17 10.33
N VAL A 53 18.02 -9.12 9.55
CA VAL A 53 17.66 -9.19 8.13
C VAL A 53 18.94 -8.97 7.29
N GLY A 54 19.00 -9.58 6.12
CA GLY A 54 20.09 -9.44 5.14
C GLY A 54 19.63 -8.90 3.80
N GLY A 55 18.32 -8.73 3.64
CA GLY A 55 17.67 -8.19 2.45
C GLY A 55 16.17 -8.35 2.53
N VAL A 56 15.46 -7.52 1.77
CA VAL A 56 14.00 -7.52 1.63
C VAL A 56 13.68 -7.62 0.14
N ARG A 57 12.63 -8.38 -0.20
CA ARG A 57 12.10 -8.48 -1.55
C ARG A 57 10.59 -8.45 -1.49
N THR A 58 9.98 -7.78 -2.46
CA THR A 58 8.53 -7.77 -2.62
C THR A 58 8.17 -8.25 -4.01
N GLU A 59 7.22 -9.18 -4.12
CA GLU A 59 6.87 -9.81 -5.40
C GLU A 59 5.41 -10.23 -5.48
N ALA A 60 4.85 -10.21 -6.69
CA ALA A 60 3.59 -10.89 -6.93
C ALA A 60 3.84 -12.40 -7.05
N VAL A 61 3.18 -13.20 -6.22
CA VAL A 61 3.30 -14.67 -6.17
C VAL A 61 2.10 -15.38 -6.77
N GLU A 62 0.94 -14.72 -6.80
CA GLU A 62 -0.27 -15.12 -7.55
C GLU A 62 -0.91 -13.89 -8.20
N SER A 63 -1.93 -14.10 -9.05
CA SER A 63 -2.60 -13.03 -9.82
C SER A 63 -3.22 -11.93 -8.97
N ASP A 64 -3.50 -12.25 -7.71
CA ASP A 64 -4.12 -11.40 -6.69
C ASP A 64 -3.23 -11.23 -5.44
N THR A 65 -2.05 -11.86 -5.41
CA THR A 65 -1.28 -12.01 -4.18
C THR A 65 0.11 -11.41 -4.33
N ILE A 66 0.43 -10.50 -3.42
CA ILE A 66 1.75 -9.90 -3.25
C ILE A 66 2.35 -10.40 -1.93
N GLU A 67 3.61 -10.79 -1.95
CA GLU A 67 4.37 -11.16 -0.76
C GLU A 67 5.59 -10.27 -0.58
N LEU A 68 5.84 -9.90 0.67
CA LEU A 68 7.09 -9.31 1.10
C LEU A 68 7.85 -10.36 1.91
N ALA A 69 9.06 -10.67 1.48
CA ALA A 69 9.93 -11.67 2.07
C ALA A 69 11.25 -11.05 2.51
N THR A 70 11.88 -11.68 3.50
CA THR A 70 13.22 -11.31 3.99
C THR A 70 14.17 -12.48 3.87
N ARG A 71 15.46 -12.20 3.89
CA ARG A 71 16.50 -13.22 4.05
C ARG A 71 17.37 -12.92 5.27
N ALA A 72 18.12 -13.90 5.76
CA ALA A 72 19.08 -13.70 6.85
C ALA A 72 20.37 -12.99 6.37
N PRO A 73 21.10 -12.30 7.26
CA PRO A 73 22.37 -11.66 6.92
C PRO A 73 23.47 -12.68 6.58
N GLY A 74 24.32 -12.32 5.62
CA GLY A 74 25.48 -13.15 5.23
C GLY A 74 25.18 -14.25 4.21
N GLU A 75 23.95 -14.33 3.71
CA GLU A 75 23.63 -15.11 2.50
C GLU A 75 23.91 -14.22 1.27
N ASP A 76 24.87 -14.60 0.42
CA ASP A 76 25.22 -13.85 -0.80
C ASP A 76 24.03 -13.83 -1.79
N GLU A 77 23.74 -12.69 -2.41
CA GLU A 77 22.72 -12.56 -3.49
C GLU A 77 23.00 -13.47 -4.69
N SER A 78 24.28 -13.82 -4.88
CA SER A 78 24.78 -14.63 -6.00
C SER A 78 24.62 -16.13 -5.82
N VAL A 79 24.00 -16.59 -4.73
CA VAL A 79 23.74 -18.00 -4.47
C VAL A 79 22.24 -18.22 -4.58
N GLU A 80 21.82 -19.03 -5.56
CA GLU A 80 20.49 -19.64 -5.71
C GLU A 80 20.14 -20.54 -4.48
N GLY A 81 20.20 -20.03 -3.26
CA GLY A 81 20.18 -20.84 -2.04
C GLY A 81 19.98 -20.13 -0.70
N GLY A 82 19.89 -18.79 -0.64
CA GLY A 82 19.32 -18.13 0.53
C GLY A 82 17.81 -18.30 0.52
N ALA A 83 17.22 -18.82 1.60
CA ALA A 83 15.78 -19.02 1.68
C ALA A 83 15.11 -17.68 1.99
N TRP A 84 14.45 -17.07 0.99
CA TRP A 84 13.54 -15.96 1.24
C TRP A 84 12.37 -16.47 2.10
N GLU A 85 12.21 -15.88 3.27
CA GLU A 85 11.16 -16.19 4.23
C GLU A 85 10.07 -15.11 4.13
N PRO A 86 8.83 -15.46 3.72
CA PRO A 86 7.71 -14.53 3.69
C PRO A 86 7.45 -13.91 5.06
N ARG A 87 7.21 -12.60 5.08
CA ARG A 87 6.86 -11.81 6.29
C ARG A 87 5.46 -11.25 6.22
N LEU A 88 5.04 -10.82 5.04
CA LEU A 88 3.73 -10.24 4.79
C LEU A 88 3.18 -10.84 3.51
N ARG A 89 1.90 -11.20 3.52
CA ARG A 89 1.12 -11.53 2.34
C ARG A 89 -0.05 -10.56 2.23
N ILE A 90 -0.30 -10.07 1.03
CA ILE A 90 -1.42 -9.19 0.68
C ILE A 90 -2.19 -9.90 -0.41
N VAL A 91 -3.46 -10.22 -0.16
CA VAL A 91 -4.37 -10.85 -1.12
C VAL A 91 -5.46 -9.85 -1.49
N LEU A 92 -5.50 -9.43 -2.75
CA LEU A 92 -6.46 -8.48 -3.25
C LEU A 92 -7.75 -9.19 -3.66
N ALA A 93 -8.89 -8.59 -3.31
CA ALA A 93 -10.21 -9.21 -3.47
C ALA A 93 -11.08 -8.50 -4.51
N SER A 94 -11.04 -7.17 -4.58
CA SER A 94 -11.86 -6.38 -5.50
C SER A 94 -11.27 -5.00 -5.75
N ALA A 95 -11.68 -4.36 -6.86
CA ALA A 95 -11.39 -2.97 -7.14
C ALA A 95 -12.68 -2.30 -7.63
N GLN A 96 -13.32 -1.48 -6.80
CA GLN A 96 -14.65 -0.93 -7.07
C GLN A 96 -14.58 0.57 -7.31
N ARG A 97 -15.22 1.04 -8.37
CA ARG A 97 -15.31 2.47 -8.66
C ARG A 97 -16.43 3.14 -7.88
N GLU A 98 -16.10 4.24 -7.22
CA GLU A 98 -17.04 5.14 -6.57
C GLU A 98 -16.82 6.58 -7.07
N GLY A 99 -17.54 6.96 -8.12
CA GLY A 99 -17.35 8.27 -8.76
C GLY A 99 -16.03 8.34 -9.53
N GLU A 100 -15.14 9.25 -9.14
CA GLU A 100 -13.81 9.44 -9.75
C GLU A 100 -12.73 8.57 -9.09
N ASP A 101 -13.06 7.87 -8.01
CA ASP A 101 -12.13 7.12 -7.18
C ASP A 101 -12.31 5.60 -7.38
N VAL A 102 -11.27 4.84 -7.06
CA VAL A 102 -11.28 3.37 -7.07
C VAL A 102 -10.87 2.86 -5.69
N THR A 103 -11.75 2.07 -5.09
CA THR A 103 -11.52 1.41 -3.81
C THR A 103 -11.03 -0.01 -4.05
N VAL A 104 -9.79 -0.29 -3.64
CA VAL A 104 -9.21 -1.64 -3.65
C VAL A 104 -9.43 -2.25 -2.27
N SER A 105 -9.95 -3.47 -2.22
CA SER A 105 -10.15 -4.21 -0.96
C SER A 105 -9.39 -5.52 -0.99
N GLY A 106 -8.91 -5.96 0.17
CA GLY A 106 -8.14 -7.18 0.31
C GLY A 106 -8.00 -7.64 1.76
N GLU A 107 -7.20 -8.68 1.94
CA GLU A 107 -6.76 -9.20 3.23
C GLU A 107 -5.23 -9.14 3.29
N ALA A 108 -4.68 -8.79 4.45
CA ALA A 108 -3.26 -8.89 4.70
C ALA A 108 -2.97 -9.81 5.87
N GLU A 109 -1.89 -10.57 5.76
CA GLU A 109 -1.45 -11.57 6.74
C GLU A 109 0.03 -11.36 7.08
N TYR A 110 0.33 -11.18 8.36
CA TYR A 110 1.67 -11.21 8.91
C TYR A 110 2.07 -12.65 9.21
N LEU A 111 3.14 -13.11 8.56
CA LEU A 111 3.53 -14.52 8.51
C LEU A 111 4.62 -14.89 9.52
N HIS A 112 5.00 -13.97 10.40
CA HIS A 112 6.03 -14.21 11.39
C HIS A 112 5.50 -14.37 12.82
N ASP A 113 6.19 -15.19 13.62
CA ASP A 113 5.78 -15.56 14.97
C ASP A 113 6.07 -14.48 16.03
N GLU A 114 6.81 -13.42 15.67
CA GLU A 114 7.20 -12.31 16.55
C GLU A 114 7.11 -10.99 15.79
N GLY A 115 6.84 -9.88 16.50
CA GLY A 115 6.75 -8.54 15.92
C GLY A 115 5.39 -8.25 15.25
N GLY A 116 5.40 -7.30 14.32
CA GLY A 116 4.22 -6.89 13.57
C GLY A 116 4.55 -6.02 12.37
N TYR A 117 3.53 -5.72 11.57
CA TYR A 117 3.59 -4.85 10.39
C TYR A 117 2.37 -3.92 10.32
N ALA A 118 2.60 -2.63 10.10
CA ALA A 118 1.57 -1.64 9.85
C ALA A 118 1.43 -1.44 8.34
N LEU A 119 0.18 -1.50 7.85
CA LEU A 119 -0.17 -1.16 6.48
C LEU A 119 -0.75 0.23 6.42
N HIS A 120 -0.40 0.96 5.37
CA HIS A 120 -0.84 2.31 5.13
C HIS A 120 -1.40 2.48 3.72
N SER A 121 -2.27 3.48 3.52
CA SER A 121 -2.89 3.77 2.22
C SER A 121 -1.88 4.15 1.14
N ASP A 122 -0.78 4.80 1.54
CA ASP A 122 0.29 5.24 0.64
C ASP A 122 1.19 4.09 0.18
N ASP A 123 1.07 2.93 0.83
CA ASP A 123 1.74 1.71 0.38
C ASP A 123 1.10 1.16 -0.91
N PHE A 124 -0.01 1.74 -1.40
CA PHE A 124 -0.74 1.27 -2.57
C PHE A 124 -0.84 2.33 -3.67
N GLU A 125 -0.48 1.93 -4.89
CA GLU A 125 -0.61 2.75 -6.10
C GLU A 125 -1.47 2.02 -7.15
N ILE A 126 -2.23 2.79 -7.94
CA ILE A 126 -2.80 2.32 -9.20
C ILE A 126 -1.97 2.86 -10.35
N LEU A 127 -1.56 1.96 -11.24
CA LEU A 127 -0.80 2.25 -12.44
C LEU A 127 -1.71 2.14 -13.67
N VAL A 128 -1.85 3.23 -14.41
CA VAL A 128 -2.63 3.27 -15.65
C VAL A 128 -1.67 3.44 -16.84
N PRO A 129 -1.71 2.58 -17.86
CA PRO A 129 -0.85 2.71 -19.03
C PRO A 129 -1.05 4.04 -19.76
N LYS A 130 0.06 4.67 -20.17
CA LYS A 130 0.00 5.89 -20.99
C LYS A 130 -0.35 5.56 -22.45
N ALA A 131 -1.43 6.16 -22.95
CA ALA A 131 -1.99 5.89 -24.28
C ALA A 131 -1.05 6.19 -25.47
N ASP A 132 0.00 7.00 -25.29
CA ASP A 132 0.93 7.39 -26.34
C ASP A 132 2.18 6.50 -26.43
N LYS A 133 2.32 5.51 -25.53
CA LYS A 133 3.45 4.58 -25.52
C LYS A 133 3.15 3.42 -26.43
N LYS A 134 3.86 3.38 -27.56
CA LYS A 134 3.87 2.22 -28.45
C LYS A 134 4.39 1.02 -27.65
N THR A 135 3.64 -0.07 -27.66
CA THR A 135 4.18 -1.39 -27.40
C THR A 135 5.44 -1.56 -28.24
N ILE A 136 6.55 -1.99 -27.62
CA ILE A 136 7.79 -2.28 -28.35
C ILE A 136 7.51 -3.53 -29.19
N GLU A 137 7.12 -3.33 -30.45
CA GLU A 137 6.77 -4.42 -31.37
C GLU A 137 8.02 -5.14 -31.90
N ASP A 138 9.19 -4.47 -31.90
CA ASP A 138 10.48 -5.03 -32.33
C ASP A 138 11.37 -5.33 -31.11
N PRO A 139 11.70 -6.60 -30.84
CA PRO A 139 12.62 -6.99 -29.77
C PRO A 139 14.01 -6.32 -29.87
N ALA A 140 14.40 -5.82 -31.05
CA ALA A 140 15.65 -5.08 -31.24
C ALA A 140 15.56 -3.59 -30.81
N GLU A 141 14.36 -3.09 -30.53
CA GLU A 141 14.11 -1.75 -29.97
C GLU A 141 13.92 -1.77 -28.45
N ILE A 142 14.02 -2.95 -27.81
CA ILE A 142 14.06 -3.05 -26.34
C ILE A 142 15.33 -2.34 -25.87
N PRO A 143 15.21 -1.26 -25.07
CA PRO A 143 16.38 -0.55 -24.56
C PRO A 143 17.23 -1.47 -23.67
N ASP A 144 18.55 -1.24 -23.66
CA ASP A 144 19.48 -1.99 -22.80
C ASP A 144 19.23 -1.74 -21.30
N GLU A 145 18.54 -0.64 -20.96
CA GLU A 145 18.08 -0.30 -19.62
C GLU A 145 16.54 -0.28 -19.63
N PRO A 146 15.88 -0.92 -18.65
CA PRO A 146 14.42 -0.89 -18.57
C PRO A 146 13.93 0.56 -18.44
N PRO A 147 12.84 0.94 -19.13
CA PRO A 147 12.29 2.30 -19.02
C PRO A 147 11.82 2.58 -17.59
N ASP A 148 11.98 3.83 -17.14
CA ASP A 148 11.44 4.28 -15.86
C ASP A 148 9.92 4.02 -15.78
N LEU A 149 9.42 3.58 -14.63
CA LEU A 149 7.99 3.27 -14.44
C LEU A 149 7.11 4.48 -14.81
N GLY A 150 7.54 5.68 -14.42
CA GLY A 150 6.85 6.93 -14.72
C GLY A 150 6.82 7.30 -16.21
N ASP A 151 7.65 6.67 -17.06
CA ASP A 151 7.57 6.83 -18.51
C ASP A 151 6.50 5.95 -19.14
N LEU A 152 6.10 4.86 -18.47
CA LEU A 152 5.13 3.90 -18.98
C LEU A 152 3.72 4.10 -18.40
N PHE A 153 3.63 4.57 -17.15
CA PHE A 153 2.37 4.64 -16.42
C PHE A 153 2.11 6.05 -15.87
N ASP A 154 0.82 6.41 -15.81
CA ASP A 154 0.32 7.40 -14.88
C ASP A 154 0.07 6.70 -13.53
N VAL A 155 0.56 7.31 -12.44
CA VAL A 155 0.51 6.76 -11.09
C VAL A 155 -0.52 7.52 -10.27
N TYR A 156 -1.40 6.79 -9.59
CA TYR A 156 -2.46 7.32 -8.73
C TYR A 156 -2.32 6.74 -7.33
N THR A 157 -2.44 7.58 -6.30
CA THR A 157 -2.29 7.23 -4.88
C THR A 157 -3.57 7.53 -4.11
N ALA A 158 -3.61 7.15 -2.83
CA ALA A 158 -4.62 7.63 -1.91
C ALA A 158 -4.59 9.17 -1.82
N ALA A 159 -5.76 9.78 -1.62
CA ALA A 159 -5.87 11.24 -1.47
C ALA A 159 -5.38 11.72 -0.09
N GLU A 160 -5.58 10.90 0.93
CA GLU A 160 -5.15 11.20 2.30
C GLU A 160 -4.40 9.99 2.88
N PRO A 161 -3.23 10.20 3.51
CA PRO A 161 -2.51 9.18 4.25
C PRO A 161 -3.37 8.62 5.41
N GLU A 162 -3.67 7.32 5.41
CA GLU A 162 -4.32 6.64 6.53
C GLU A 162 -3.77 5.22 6.82
N GLY A 163 -3.70 4.89 8.12
CA GLY A 163 -3.37 3.54 8.57
C GLY A 163 -4.50 2.56 8.29
N LEU A 164 -4.22 1.52 7.52
CA LEU A 164 -5.18 0.51 7.10
C LEU A 164 -5.31 -0.63 8.10
N ALA A 165 -4.18 -1.16 8.56
CA ALA A 165 -4.13 -2.28 9.49
C ALA A 165 -2.84 -2.28 10.31
N THR A 166 -2.89 -2.91 11.48
CA THR A 166 -1.72 -3.22 12.29
C THR A 166 -1.77 -4.71 12.59
N LEU A 167 -0.88 -5.46 11.95
CA LEU A 167 -0.80 -6.91 12.04
C LEU A 167 0.28 -7.28 13.05
N THR A 168 0.02 -8.29 13.88
CA THR A 168 0.98 -8.77 14.89
C THR A 168 0.94 -10.29 14.95
N ALA A 169 1.92 -10.94 15.58
CA ALA A 169 1.87 -12.39 15.77
C ALA A 169 0.59 -12.90 16.48
N ASP A 170 0.01 -12.11 17.38
CA ASP A 170 -1.23 -12.44 18.10
C ASP A 170 -2.50 -12.14 17.28
N GLU A 171 -2.44 -11.16 16.39
CA GLU A 171 -3.52 -10.75 15.47
C GLU A 171 -2.95 -10.58 14.06
N PRO A 172 -2.64 -11.70 13.36
CA PRO A 172 -1.80 -11.68 12.17
C PRO A 172 -2.54 -11.25 10.91
N SER A 173 -3.87 -11.28 10.90
CA SER A 173 -4.66 -11.07 9.69
C SER A 173 -5.68 -9.93 9.87
N ALA A 174 -5.81 -9.08 8.86
CA ALA A 174 -6.86 -8.06 8.81
C ALA A 174 -7.35 -7.82 7.37
N GLU A 175 -8.66 -7.56 7.24
CA GLU A 175 -9.23 -7.01 6.01
C GLU A 175 -8.90 -5.51 5.92
N PHE A 176 -8.62 -5.03 4.72
CA PHE A 176 -8.37 -3.61 4.45
C PHE A 176 -9.10 -3.12 3.20
N ALA A 177 -9.27 -1.81 3.11
CA ALA A 177 -9.72 -1.13 1.91
C ALA A 177 -8.97 0.19 1.75
N VAL A 178 -8.44 0.45 0.57
CA VAL A 178 -7.75 1.70 0.22
C VAL A 178 -8.48 2.38 -0.94
N THR A 179 -8.73 3.68 -0.79
CA THR A 179 -9.39 4.49 -1.84
C THR A 179 -8.34 5.32 -2.56
N VAL A 180 -8.15 5.04 -3.85
CA VAL A 180 -7.21 5.73 -4.72
C VAL A 180 -7.98 6.74 -5.57
N SER A 181 -7.55 8.00 -5.53
CA SER A 181 -8.33 9.09 -6.07
C SER A 181 -7.98 9.48 -7.50
N GLY A 182 -8.99 9.91 -8.25
CA GLY A 182 -8.81 10.50 -9.58
C GLY A 182 -8.38 9.50 -10.67
N VAL A 183 -8.56 8.21 -10.44
CA VAL A 183 -8.25 7.15 -11.41
C VAL A 183 -9.22 7.27 -12.59
N PRO A 184 -8.75 7.49 -13.83
CA PRO A 184 -9.63 7.66 -14.98
C PRO A 184 -10.52 6.43 -15.18
N PRO A 185 -11.78 6.57 -15.64
CA PRO A 185 -12.65 5.43 -15.89
C PRO A 185 -12.04 4.49 -16.94
N GLU A 186 -12.33 3.20 -16.82
CA GLU A 186 -12.02 2.20 -17.84
C GLU A 186 -12.82 2.51 -19.13
N ASP A 187 -12.13 2.82 -20.24
CA ASP A 187 -12.75 2.99 -21.57
C ASP A 187 -12.58 1.72 -22.40
N GLU A 188 -13.67 1.06 -22.80
CA GLU A 188 -13.63 -0.16 -23.64
C GLU A 188 -12.81 0.03 -24.94
N ALA A 189 -12.57 1.27 -25.40
CA ALA A 189 -11.70 1.58 -26.52
C ALA A 189 -10.19 1.46 -26.21
N GLU A 190 -9.82 1.40 -24.92
CA GLU A 190 -8.45 1.26 -24.39
C GLU A 190 -8.14 -0.19 -24.00
N LEU A 191 -9.05 -1.12 -24.29
CA LEU A 191 -8.76 -2.54 -24.16
C LEU A 191 -7.60 -2.93 -25.08
N ASN A 192 -6.64 -3.65 -24.53
CA ASN A 192 -5.59 -4.31 -25.28
C ASN A 192 -6.18 -5.46 -26.14
N ASP A 193 -5.33 -6.11 -26.94
CA ASP A 193 -5.74 -7.16 -27.88
C ASP A 193 -6.36 -8.41 -27.20
N LEU A 194 -6.19 -8.58 -25.88
CA LEU A 194 -6.86 -9.60 -25.06
C LEU A 194 -8.19 -9.14 -24.43
N GLY A 195 -8.58 -7.89 -24.60
CA GLY A 195 -9.80 -7.34 -24.01
C GLY A 195 -9.64 -6.90 -22.56
N ASN A 196 -8.43 -6.48 -22.14
CA ASN A 196 -8.11 -6.01 -20.78
C ASN A 196 -7.55 -4.58 -20.79
N TYR A 197 -7.59 -3.87 -19.66
CA TYR A 197 -7.16 -2.46 -19.56
C TYR A 197 -5.67 -2.24 -19.26
N GLY A 198 -4.91 -3.31 -18.99
CA GLY A 198 -3.49 -3.19 -18.64
C GLY A 198 -3.21 -2.46 -17.31
N ARG A 199 -4.24 -2.26 -16.47
CA ARG A 199 -4.13 -1.56 -15.19
C ARG A 199 -3.59 -2.47 -14.11
N MET A 200 -2.82 -1.91 -13.19
CA MET A 200 -2.21 -2.66 -12.10
C MET A 200 -2.41 -1.96 -10.76
N VAL A 201 -2.57 -2.74 -9.70
CA VAL A 201 -2.31 -2.29 -8.33
C VAL A 201 -0.87 -2.66 -7.99
N ARG A 202 -0.13 -1.70 -7.44
CA ARG A 202 1.22 -1.88 -6.91
C ARG A 202 1.20 -1.71 -5.40
N TYR A 203 1.83 -2.62 -4.69
CA TYR A 203 2.26 -2.40 -3.32
C TYR A 203 3.69 -1.83 -3.32
N VAL A 204 3.85 -0.61 -2.81
CA VAL A 204 5.12 0.09 -2.69
C VAL A 204 5.75 -0.30 -1.37
N THR A 205 6.94 -0.90 -1.47
CA THR A 205 7.71 -1.23 -0.28
C THR A 205 8.47 0.01 0.18
N PRO A 206 8.40 0.38 1.47
CA PRO A 206 9.17 1.51 2.01
C PRO A 206 10.66 1.39 1.72
N ASP A 207 11.32 2.54 1.54
CA ASP A 207 12.76 2.62 1.23
C ASP A 207 13.64 1.97 2.32
N GLU A 208 13.14 1.94 3.56
CA GLU A 208 13.80 1.27 4.68
C GLU A 208 12.83 0.33 5.42
N LEU A 209 13.24 -0.94 5.58
CA LEU A 209 12.50 -1.93 6.36
C LEU A 209 13.42 -2.72 7.27
N TRP A 210 13.03 -2.84 8.55
CA TRP A 210 13.82 -3.51 9.59
C TRP A 210 15.29 -3.05 9.65
N GLY A 211 15.56 -1.77 9.36
CA GLY A 211 16.90 -1.19 9.36
C GLY A 211 17.74 -1.51 8.11
N HIS A 212 17.11 -1.99 7.04
CA HIS A 212 17.74 -2.21 5.74
C HIS A 212 17.14 -1.30 4.68
N THR A 213 18.01 -0.67 3.89
CA THR A 213 17.61 -0.05 2.63
C THR A 213 17.09 -1.14 1.70
N VAL A 214 15.88 -0.97 1.21
CA VAL A 214 15.28 -1.83 0.20
C VAL A 214 15.81 -1.39 -1.15
N GLU A 215 16.61 -2.24 -1.78
CA GLU A 215 17.07 -2.01 -3.15
C GLU A 215 16.04 -2.62 -4.10
N GLU A 216 15.45 -1.81 -4.98
CA GLU A 216 14.59 -2.33 -6.04
C GLU A 216 15.41 -3.31 -6.90
N PRO A 217 14.94 -4.57 -7.11
CA PRO A 217 15.66 -5.51 -7.96
C PRO A 217 15.80 -4.94 -9.38
N THR A 218 16.98 -5.07 -9.96
CA THR A 218 17.29 -4.52 -11.31
C THR A 218 16.58 -5.27 -12.44
N ASP A 219 16.02 -6.44 -12.17
CA ASP A 219 15.49 -7.42 -13.13
C ASP A 219 14.04 -7.84 -12.83
N PHE A 220 13.39 -7.18 -11.87
CA PHE A 220 12.05 -7.51 -11.42
C PHE A 220 11.29 -6.23 -11.03
N VAL A 221 10.00 -6.11 -11.35
CA VAL A 221 9.22 -4.95 -10.90
C VAL A 221 8.32 -5.39 -9.75
N PRO A 222 8.70 -5.05 -8.51
CA PRO A 222 8.14 -5.62 -7.30
C PRO A 222 6.66 -5.25 -7.08
N GLY A 223 5.90 -6.23 -6.56
CA GLY A 223 4.61 -6.01 -5.92
C GLY A 223 3.45 -5.53 -6.80
N ARG A 224 3.39 -5.89 -8.10
CA ARG A 224 2.30 -5.46 -9.00
C ARG A 224 1.40 -6.61 -9.41
N VAL A 225 0.09 -6.40 -9.38
CA VAL A 225 -0.90 -7.33 -9.87
C VAL A 225 -1.91 -6.63 -10.77
N CYS A 226 -2.31 -7.30 -11.85
CA CYS A 226 -3.29 -6.78 -12.79
C CYS A 226 -4.68 -6.77 -12.17
N TYR A 227 -5.48 -5.75 -12.48
CA TYR A 227 -6.87 -5.70 -12.04
C TYR A 227 -7.80 -5.18 -13.13
N VAL A 228 -9.08 -5.50 -12.95
CA VAL A 228 -10.21 -4.93 -13.68
C VAL A 228 -11.21 -4.45 -12.64
N GLU A 229 -11.84 -3.31 -12.87
CA GLU A 229 -12.84 -2.80 -11.94
C GLU A 229 -14.05 -3.77 -11.83
N GLY A 230 -14.40 -4.15 -10.60
CA GLY A 230 -15.49 -5.07 -10.31
C GLY A 230 -15.49 -5.64 -8.89
N ASP A 231 -16.50 -6.47 -8.62
CA ASP A 231 -16.75 -7.10 -7.31
C ASP A 231 -15.82 -8.28 -7.01
N SER A 232 -14.91 -8.63 -7.92
CA SER A 232 -13.98 -9.76 -7.80
C SER A 232 -12.67 -9.46 -8.50
N TRP A 233 -11.57 -10.02 -7.98
CA TRP A 233 -10.27 -9.91 -8.61
C TRP A 233 -10.22 -10.61 -9.98
N TYR A 234 -9.43 -10.05 -10.88
CA TYR A 234 -9.21 -10.61 -12.20
C TYR A 234 -8.12 -11.68 -12.12
N ASP A 235 -8.48 -12.93 -12.41
CA ASP A 235 -7.56 -14.07 -12.45
C ASP A 235 -6.76 -14.04 -13.77
N SER A 236 -5.58 -13.44 -13.75
CA SER A 236 -4.61 -13.42 -14.87
C SER A 236 -3.33 -14.18 -14.51
N GLU A 237 -2.86 -15.05 -15.40
CA GLU A 237 -1.56 -15.72 -15.21
C GLU A 237 -0.44 -14.69 -14.97
N LEU A 238 0.40 -14.93 -13.96
CA LEU A 238 1.56 -14.07 -13.68
C LEU A 238 2.60 -14.17 -14.80
N PHE A 239 3.13 -13.03 -15.22
CA PHE A 239 4.11 -12.96 -16.31
C PHE A 239 5.53 -13.27 -15.83
N PRO A 240 6.32 -14.00 -16.64
CA PRO A 240 7.75 -14.20 -16.38
C PRO A 240 8.60 -12.97 -16.73
N PHE A 241 8.03 -11.90 -17.32
CA PHE A 241 8.74 -10.67 -17.70
C PHE A 241 7.96 -9.42 -17.30
N THR A 242 8.69 -8.39 -16.89
CA THR A 242 8.25 -7.17 -16.21
C THR A 242 7.73 -6.04 -17.08
N ASP A 243 7.91 -6.16 -18.40
CA ASP A 243 7.89 -5.00 -19.30
C ASP A 243 6.56 -4.81 -20.02
N LEU A 244 5.59 -5.73 -19.85
CA LEU A 244 4.32 -5.69 -20.58
C LEU A 244 3.11 -5.86 -19.66
N PRO A 245 2.15 -4.91 -19.69
CA PRO A 245 1.02 -4.88 -18.78
C PRO A 245 -0.02 -5.92 -19.20
N CYS A 246 -0.28 -6.91 -18.34
CA CYS A 246 -1.47 -7.75 -18.40
C CYS A 246 -1.78 -8.29 -19.82
N ASP A 247 -0.92 -9.15 -20.39
CA ASP A 247 -0.72 -9.49 -21.81
C ASP A 247 -1.71 -8.99 -22.90
N SER A 248 -1.09 -8.77 -24.05
CA SER A 248 -1.57 -8.50 -25.40
C SER A 248 -2.03 -9.74 -26.19
#